data_AF-A0A836U4K1-F1
#
_entry.id   AF-A0A836U4K1-F1
#
_cell.length_a   1.000
_cell.length_b   1.000
_cell.length_c   1.000
_cell.angle_alpha   90.00
_cell.angle_beta   90.00
_cell.angle_gamma   90.00
#
_symmetry.space_group_name_H-M   'P 1'
#
loop_
_entity.id
_entity.type
_entity.pdbx_description
1 polymer ?
#
loop_
_entity_poly.entity_id
_entity_poly.type
_entity_poly.pdbx_seq_one_letter_code
_entity_poly.pdbx_strand_id
1 'polypeptide(L)'
;MKRFLREEFFPELLKLHHIDCQSSHGLLDLYEFCRESLAGNEIDSPALRPAPLLTGQELLDVGYRPGPRFGQIVRWLEDEQLEERLTTKEQALEAVLGHWAMD
;
A
#
# COMPACT_ATOMS: atom_id res chain seq x y z
N MET A 1 7.97 1.74 0.65
CA MET A 1 8.56 0.58 1.37
C MET A 1 7.50 -0.37 1.91
N LYS A 2 6.46 0.11 2.60
CA LYS A 2 5.41 -0.72 3.21
C LYS A 2 4.70 -1.67 2.22
N ARG A 3 4.49 -1.26 0.96
CA ARG A 3 3.94 -2.12 -0.11
C ARG A 3 4.77 -3.38 -0.36
N PHE A 4 6.11 -3.27 -0.35
CA PHE A 4 7.01 -4.40 -0.58
C PHE A 4 6.86 -5.50 0.48
N LEU A 5 6.64 -5.10 1.75
CA LEU A 5 6.41 -6.03 2.87
C LEU A 5 5.11 -6.87 2.72
N ARG A 6 4.23 -6.51 1.79
CA ARG A 6 2.90 -7.13 1.59
C ARG A 6 2.86 -8.06 0.38
N GLU A 7 3.95 -8.17 -0.38
CA GLU A 7 4.03 -9.03 -1.54
C GLU A 7 3.86 -10.51 -1.16
N GLU A 8 3.19 -11.29 -2.01
CA GLU A 8 2.84 -12.69 -1.73
C GLU A 8 4.09 -13.56 -1.48
N PHE A 9 5.15 -13.34 -2.25
CA PHE A 9 6.43 -14.04 -2.15
C PHE A 9 7.50 -13.20 -1.47
N PHE A 10 7.10 -12.34 -0.53
CA PHE A 10 8.00 -11.43 0.17
C PHE A 10 9.24 -12.13 0.78
N PRO A 11 9.13 -13.30 1.45
CA PRO A 11 10.31 -14.01 1.98
C PRO A 11 11.33 -14.40 0.91
N GLU A 12 10.88 -14.84 -0.27
CA GLU A 12 11.73 -15.19 -1.40
C GLU A 12 12.36 -13.92 -2.02
N LEU A 13 11.58 -12.85 -2.17
CA LEU A 13 12.06 -11.56 -2.65
C LEU A 13 13.13 -10.97 -1.72
N LEU A 14 12.95 -11.09 -0.41
CA LEU A 14 13.91 -10.63 0.58
C LEU A 14 15.23 -11.42 0.51
N LYS A 15 15.17 -12.74 0.32
CA LYS A 15 16.35 -13.58 0.09
C LYS A 15 17.09 -13.20 -1.19
N LEU A 16 16.37 -12.93 -2.27
CA LEU A 16 16.97 -12.49 -3.53
C LEU A 16 17.68 -11.14 -3.37
N HIS A 17 17.02 -10.17 -2.70
CA HIS A 17 17.60 -8.87 -2.39
C HIS A 17 18.89 -9.00 -1.56
N HIS A 18 18.91 -9.89 -0.56
CA HIS A 18 20.11 -10.14 0.24
C HIS A 18 21.30 -10.61 -0.61
N ILE A 19 21.08 -11.59 -1.50
CA ILE A 19 22.13 -12.12 -2.39
C ILE A 19 22.66 -11.02 -3.32
N ASP A 20 21.77 -10.19 -3.86
CA ASP A 20 22.12 -9.07 -4.75
C ASP A 20 22.96 -8.02 -4.02
N CYS A 21 22.54 -7.57 -2.84
CA CYS A 21 23.28 -6.59 -2.04
C CYS A 21 24.65 -7.13 -1.60
N GLN A 22 24.73 -8.39 -1.17
CA GLN A 22 26.00 -9.03 -0.82
C GLN A 22 26.98 -9.10 -2.00
N SER A 23 26.47 -9.18 -3.23
CA SER A 23 27.27 -9.27 -4.46
C SER A 23 27.58 -7.90 -5.08
N SER A 24 27.10 -6.81 -4.46
CA SER A 24 27.21 -5.43 -4.97
C SER A 24 27.90 -4.53 -3.93
N HIS A 25 27.17 -3.59 -3.33
CA HIS A 25 27.71 -2.60 -2.38
C HIS A 25 27.66 -3.05 -0.90
N GLY A 26 27.02 -4.18 -0.59
CA GLY A 26 26.96 -4.74 0.77
C GLY A 26 26.13 -3.93 1.77
N LEU A 27 25.25 -3.03 1.31
CA LEU A 27 24.37 -2.28 2.23
C LEU A 27 23.17 -3.18 2.57
N LEU A 28 23.06 -3.56 3.84
CA LEU A 28 22.07 -4.50 4.32
C LEU A 28 21.01 -3.87 5.23
N ASP A 29 21.07 -2.56 5.49
CA ASP A 29 20.15 -1.88 6.42
C ASP A 29 18.67 -2.14 6.08
N LEU A 30 18.31 -2.07 4.79
CA LEU A 30 16.95 -2.35 4.32
C LEU A 30 16.58 -3.83 4.47
N TYR A 31 17.52 -4.73 4.18
CA TYR A 31 17.33 -6.17 4.37
C TYR A 31 17.11 -6.49 5.85
N GLU A 32 17.90 -5.91 6.76
CA GLU A 32 17.79 -6.11 8.20
C GLU A 32 16.46 -5.61 8.73
N PHE A 33 16.05 -4.40 8.34
CA PHE A 33 14.72 -3.87 8.65
C PHE A 33 13.60 -4.82 8.21
N CYS A 34 13.63 -5.24 6.94
CA CYS A 34 12.63 -6.16 6.38
C CYS A 34 12.60 -7.52 7.09
N ARG A 35 13.76 -8.05 7.48
CA ARG A 35 13.91 -9.31 8.22
C ARG A 35 13.31 -9.20 9.62
N GLU A 36 13.54 -8.09 10.30
CA GLU A 36 13.00 -7.82 11.63
C GLU A 36 11.47 -7.69 11.60
N SER A 37 10.91 -6.93 10.65
CA SER A 37 9.46 -6.83 10.46
C SER A 37 8.81 -8.19 10.15
N LEU A 38 9.48 -9.05 9.37
CA LEU A 38 9.02 -10.43 9.12
C LEU A 38 9.04 -11.28 10.39
N ALA A 39 10.11 -11.23 11.18
CA ALA A 39 10.23 -11.98 12.43
C ALA A 39 9.24 -11.51 13.51
N GLY A 40 8.89 -10.24 13.52
CA GLY A 40 7.95 -9.63 14.47
C GLY A 40 6.47 -9.81 14.12
N ASN A 41 6.12 -10.51 13.04
CA ASN A 41 4.75 -10.60 12.49
C ASN A 41 4.13 -9.23 12.15
N GLU A 42 4.94 -8.20 11.90
CA GLU A 42 4.43 -6.85 11.57
C GLU A 42 3.69 -6.84 10.23
N ILE A 43 3.95 -7.83 9.37
CA ILE A 43 3.34 -8.02 8.04
C ILE A 43 1.80 -8.06 8.08
N ASP A 44 1.22 -8.53 9.18
CA ASP A 44 -0.23 -8.59 9.39
C ASP A 44 -0.76 -7.44 10.24
N SER A 45 0.09 -6.49 10.63
CA SER A 45 -0.32 -5.34 11.42
C SER A 45 -1.29 -4.44 10.63
N PRO A 46 -2.24 -3.77 11.30
CA PRO A 46 -3.09 -2.76 10.67
C PRO A 46 -2.32 -1.61 10.02
N ALA A 47 -1.06 -1.39 10.40
CA ALA A 47 -0.19 -0.39 9.79
C ALA A 47 0.30 -0.80 8.38
N LEU A 48 0.47 -2.10 8.13
CA LEU A 48 0.85 -2.64 6.82
C LEU A 48 -0.33 -3.14 6.00
N ARG A 49 -1.41 -3.60 6.64
CA ARG A 49 -2.65 -4.03 5.97
C ARG A 49 -3.84 -3.25 6.53
N PRO A 50 -3.92 -1.94 6.29
CA PRO A 50 -5.01 -1.16 6.81
C PRO A 50 -6.33 -1.51 6.13
N ALA A 51 -7.44 -1.32 6.85
CA ALA A 51 -8.76 -1.40 6.23
C ALA A 51 -8.93 -0.24 5.23
N PRO A 52 -9.52 -0.47 4.04
CA PRO A 52 -9.73 0.58 3.05
C PRO A 52 -10.50 1.77 3.62
N LEU A 53 -10.06 3.00 3.30
CA LEU A 53 -10.76 4.22 3.71
C LEU A 53 -12.08 4.44 2.97
N LEU A 54 -12.18 3.94 1.73
CA LEU A 54 -13.38 3.95 0.91
C LEU A 54 -13.56 2.60 0.22
N THR A 55 -14.81 2.23 0.06
CA THR A 55 -15.29 1.05 -0.66
C THR A 55 -15.79 1.45 -2.04
N GLY A 56 -15.91 0.46 -2.94
CA GLY A 56 -16.52 0.69 -4.24
C GLY A 56 -17.97 1.18 -4.16
N GLN A 57 -18.73 0.76 -3.14
CA GLN A 57 -20.11 1.21 -2.97
C GLN A 57 -20.18 2.71 -2.70
N GLU A 58 -19.28 3.23 -1.86
CA GLU A 58 -19.25 4.66 -1.55
C GLU A 58 -18.87 5.51 -2.76
N LEU A 59 -18.02 4.99 -3.65
CA LEU A 59 -17.75 5.64 -4.93
C LEU A 59 -18.99 5.69 -5.83
N LEU A 60 -19.80 4.63 -5.85
CA LEU A 60 -21.09 4.63 -6.58
C LEU A 60 -22.06 5.65 -6.00
N ASP A 61 -22.16 5.73 -4.67
CA ASP A 61 -23.11 6.60 -3.97
C ASP A 61 -22.83 8.10 -4.24
N VAL A 62 -21.56 8.47 -4.49
CA VAL A 62 -21.17 9.85 -4.80
C VAL A 62 -21.22 10.17 -6.30
N GLY A 63 -21.56 9.20 -7.15
CA GLY A 63 -21.82 9.41 -8.57
C GLY A 63 -20.78 8.85 -9.54
N TYR A 64 -19.74 8.15 -9.06
CA TYR A 64 -18.80 7.51 -9.98
C TYR A 64 -19.45 6.32 -10.69
N ARG A 65 -19.13 6.16 -11.98
CA ARG A 65 -19.58 5.02 -12.76
C ARG A 65 -18.59 3.85 -12.68
N PRO A 66 -19.07 2.61 -12.49
CA PRO A 66 -18.19 1.45 -12.38
C PRO A 66 -17.37 1.27 -13.66
N GLY A 67 -16.08 0.97 -13.50
CA GLY A 67 -15.16 0.78 -14.61
C GLY A 67 -13.71 0.65 -14.15
N PRO A 68 -12.74 0.58 -15.09
CA PRO A 68 -11.32 0.41 -14.79
C PRO A 68 -10.76 1.45 -13.80
N ARG A 69 -11.37 2.65 -13.77
CA ARG A 69 -10.99 3.75 -12.89
C ARG A 69 -11.21 3.44 -11.40
N PHE A 70 -12.15 2.58 -11.03
CA PHE A 70 -12.35 2.18 -9.63
C PHE A 70 -11.10 1.52 -9.06
N GLY A 71 -10.51 0.58 -9.80
CA GLY A 71 -9.28 -0.07 -9.38
C GLY A 71 -8.11 0.92 -9.25
N GLN A 72 -8.07 1.95 -10.08
CA GLN A 72 -7.06 3.01 -9.99
C GLN A 72 -7.25 3.87 -8.73
N ILE A 73 -8.49 4.29 -8.44
CA ILE A 73 -8.83 5.07 -7.25
C ILE A 73 -8.51 4.28 -5.98
N VAL A 74 -8.96 3.02 -5.90
CA VAL A 74 -8.74 2.17 -4.72
C VAL A 74 -7.25 1.93 -4.49
N ARG A 75 -6.49 1.64 -5.56
CA ARG A 75 -5.04 1.46 -5.45
C ARG A 75 -4.33 2.73 -4.99
N TRP A 76 -4.73 3.88 -5.54
CA TRP A 76 -4.16 5.16 -5.12
C TRP A 76 -4.48 5.46 -3.65
N LEU A 77 -5.73 5.27 -3.20
CA LEU A 77 -6.13 5.46 -1.81
C LEU A 77 -5.33 4.56 -0.87
N GLU A 78 -5.11 3.31 -1.26
CA GLU A 78 -4.26 2.38 -0.52
C GLU A 78 -2.82 2.90 -0.40
N ASP A 79 -2.23 3.41 -1.49
CA ASP A 79 -0.88 3.98 -1.46
C ASP A 79 -0.82 5.24 -0.57
N GLU A 80 -1.82 6.13 -0.64
CA GLU A 80 -1.92 7.31 0.24
C GLU A 80 -2.10 6.94 1.72
N GLN A 81 -2.84 5.86 2.00
CA GLN A 81 -3.07 5.37 3.36
C GLN A 81 -1.80 4.72 3.94
N LEU A 82 -1.09 3.90 3.16
CA LEU A 82 0.18 3.33 3.57
C LEU A 82 1.20 4.41 3.91
N GLU A 83 1.22 5.50 3.15
CA GLU A 83 2.10 6.63 3.38
C GLU A 83 1.54 7.64 4.40
N GLU A 84 0.45 7.30 5.09
CA GLU A 84 -0.17 8.08 6.17
C GLU A 84 -0.62 9.49 5.75
N ARG A 85 -0.77 9.74 4.44
CA ARG A 85 -1.26 11.02 3.90
C ARG A 85 -2.77 11.16 4.00
N LEU A 86 -3.47 10.03 3.95
CA LEU A 86 -4.91 9.93 4.19
C LEU A 86 -5.14 8.95 5.34
N THR A 87 -5.91 9.38 6.34
CA THR A 87 -6.15 8.59 7.56
C THR A 87 -7.62 8.44 7.89
N THR A 88 -8.49 9.26 7.29
CA THR A 88 -9.93 9.17 7.49
C THR A 88 -10.68 9.01 6.17
N LYS A 89 -11.90 8.50 6.29
CA LYS A 89 -12.82 8.33 5.17
C LYS A 89 -13.19 9.68 4.53
N GLU A 90 -13.36 10.72 5.34
CA GLU A 90 -13.69 12.07 4.88
C GLU A 90 -12.56 12.66 4.04
N GLN A 91 -11.31 12.53 4.51
CA GLN A 91 -10.12 12.95 3.77
C GLN A 91 -10.02 12.19 2.44
N ALA A 92 -10.23 10.87 2.47
CA ALA A 92 -10.21 10.04 1.28
C ALA A 92 -11.25 10.49 0.26
N LEU A 93 -12.48 10.80 0.71
CA LEU A 93 -13.54 11.26 -0.19
C LEU A 93 -13.20 12.61 -0.81
N GLU A 94 -12.79 13.59 0.00
CA GLU A 94 -12.39 14.92 -0.49
C GLU A 94 -11.26 14.82 -1.51
N ALA A 95 -10.23 14.04 -1.19
CA ALA A 95 -9.08 13.86 -2.08
C ALA A 95 -9.48 13.16 -3.38
N VAL A 96 -10.43 12.21 -3.32
CA VAL A 96 -10.98 11.57 -4.52
C VAL A 96 -11.73 12.57 -5.40
N LEU A 97 -12.62 13.38 -4.83
CA LEU A 97 -13.37 14.39 -5.57
C LEU A 97 -12.47 15.48 -6.18
N GLY A 98 -11.36 15.82 -5.52
CA GLY A 98 -10.39 16.80 -6.01
C GLY A 98 -9.46 16.27 -7.10
N HIS A 99 -9.15 14.96 -7.10
CA HIS A 99 -8.18 14.37 -8.01
C HIS A 99 -8.82 13.68 -9.23
N TRP A 100 -10.04 13.17 -9.10
CA TRP A 100 -10.77 12.52 -10.19
C TRP A 100 -12.03 13.29 -10.55
N ALA A 101 -12.11 13.79 -11.78
CA ALA A 101 -13.35 14.34 -12.32
C ALA A 101 -14.44 13.25 -12.37
N MET A 102 -15.64 13.59 -11.90
CA MET A 102 -16.87 12.81 -12.12
C MET A 102 -17.22 12.81 -13.62
N ASP A 103 -17.80 11.71 -14.11
CA ASP A 103 -18.27 11.57 -15.49
C ASP A 103 -19.66 12.21 -15.70
#